data_AF-A0A6B1F2F8-F1
#
_entry.id   AF-A0A6B1F2F8-F1
#
_cell.length_a   1.000
_cell.length_b   1.000
_cell.length_c   1.000
_cell.angle_alpha   90.00
_cell.angle_beta   90.00
_cell.angle_gamma   90.00
#
_symmetry.space_group_name_H-M   'P 1'
#
loop_
_entity.id
_entity.type
_entity.pdbx_description
1 polymer ?
#
loop_
_entity_poly.entity_id
_entity_poly.type
_entity_poly.pdbx_seq_one_letter_code
_entity_poly.pdbx_strand_id
1 'polypeptide(L)' 'MEFFADTAETKEIAELIDLGLIDGITT' A
#
# COMPACT_ATOMS: atom_id res chain seq x y z
N MET A 1 2.59 -8.61 11.50
CA MET A 1 2.98 -7.19 11.66
C MET A 1 2.26 -6.49 10.53
N GLU A 2 1.32 -5.61 10.85
CA GLU A 2 0.54 -4.93 9.80
C GLU A 2 1.41 -3.84 9.16
N PHE A 3 1.44 -3.78 7.84
CA PHE A 3 2.26 -2.84 7.08
C PHE A 3 1.38 -1.83 6.36
N PHE A 4 1.60 -0.54 6.63
CA PHE A 4 0.84 0.56 6.04
C PHE A 4 1.75 1.41 5.17
N ALA A 5 1.31 1.72 3.95
CA ALA A 5 2.00 2.65 3.07
C ALA A 5 1.36 4.05 3.16
N ASP A 6 2.22 5.06 3.26
CA ASP A 6 1.84 6.46 3.35
C ASP A 6 1.97 7.11 1.97
N THR A 7 0.93 6.93 1.14
CA THR A 7 0.92 7.40 -0.24
C THR A 7 -0.50 7.66 -0.72
N ALA A 8 -0.66 8.68 -1.56
CA ALA A 8 -1.90 8.97 -2.26
C ALA A 8 -1.90 8.45 -3.70
N GLU A 9 -0.79 7.91 -4.18
CA GLU A 9 -0.61 7.64 -5.60
C GLU A 9 -1.11 6.24 -5.97
N THR A 10 -2.21 6.18 -6.71
CA THR A 10 -2.98 4.94 -6.93
C THR A 10 -2.19 3.83 -7.63
N LYS A 11 -1.17 4.19 -8.41
CA LYS A 11 -0.31 3.20 -9.08
C LYS A 11 0.59 2.46 -8.08
N GLU A 12 1.19 3.19 -7.16
CA GLU A 12 2.05 2.61 -6.11
C GLU A 12 1.23 1.70 -5.18
N ILE A 13 0.02 2.15 -4.81
CA ILE A 13 -0.92 1.34 -4.02
C ILE A 13 -1.22 0.00 -4.72
N ALA A 14 -1.50 0.02 -6.02
CA ALA A 14 -1.81 -1.20 -6.76
C ALA A 14 -0.62 -2.17 -6.79
N GLU A 15 0.59 -1.67 -7.03
CA GLU A 15 1.80 -2.50 -7.02
C GLU A 15 2.06 -3.13 -5.64
N LEU A 16 1.84 -2.38 -4.56
CA LEU A 16 2.01 -2.89 -3.19
C LEU A 16 0.96 -3.94 -2.82
N ILE A 17 -0.28 -3.77 -3.28
CA ILE A 17 -1.34 -4.78 -3.12
C ILE A 17 -1.00 -6.05 -3.91
N ASP A 18 -0.56 -5.92 -5.16
CA ASP A 18 -0.22 -7.06 -6.02
C ASP A 18 0.95 -7.89 -5.46
N LEU A 19 1.89 -7.22 -4.79
CA LEU A 19 3.00 -7.87 -4.10
C LEU A 19 2.62 -8.43 -2.72
N GLY A 20 1.41 -8.14 -2.22
CA GLY A 20 0.96 -8.58 -0.89
C GLY A 20 1.75 -7.95 0.25
N LEU A 21 2.22 -6.71 0.08
CA LEU A 21 3.15 -6.05 1.01
C LEU A 21 2.46 -5.11 2.00
N ILE A 22 1.18 -4.80 1.81
CA ILE A 22 0.47 -3.82 2.63
C ILE A 22 -0.91 -4.33 3.07
N ASP A 23 -1.27 -3.96 4.30
CA ASP A 23 -2.56 -4.24 4.92
C ASP A 23 -3.48 -3.01 4.89
N GLY A 24 -2.93 -1.83 4.58
CA GLY A 24 -3.71 -0.61 4.43
C GLY A 24 -2.89 0.58 3.93
N ILE A 25 -3.61 1.68 3.70
CA ILE A 25 -3.05 2.95 3.22
C ILE A 25 -3.38 4.06 4.22
N THR A 26 -2.40 4.91 4.48
CA THR A 26 -2.60 6.25 5.05
C THR A 26 -2.30 7.29 3.98
N THR A 27 -2.96 8.45 4.06
CA THR A 27 -2.81 9.55 3.09
C THR A 27 -2.41 10.82 3.81
#